data_AF-A0A0W0FUI7-F1
#
_entry.id   AF-A0A0W0FUI7-F1
#
_cell.length_a   1.000
_cell.length_b   1.000
_cell.length_c   1.000
_cell.angle_alpha   90.00
_cell.angle_beta   90.00
_cell.angle_gamma   90.00
#
_symmetry.space_group_name_H-M   'P 1'
#
loop_
_entity.id
_entity.type
_entity.pdbx_description
1 polymer ?
#
loop_
_entity_poly.entity_id
_entity_poly.type
_entity_poly.pdbx_seq_one_letter_code
_entity_poly.pdbx_strand_id
1 'polypeptide(L)'
;MQLLRAFTLALSLTATTLAIEPAIISPANGTSIAPGAAFDFKYQIMAERGLSSYNYHVWLFTQSPSEFGPSLDWAGGYYFGMFADPNFPGNPNPNNRPPAQLTMPDFSKNPGGWGSGASVSDATFYLAVMEEYSNGDPFVGRRINLSDVSLAALYVSTKMHDTLKKPRELLAVSYGIRYPELVGKSKSPSGEVDLDTMDANLVEQDRQRILAVERLILETICFNFTSRMAFPYVIKIGRALGVDKKLTKLAWRLAIDSHRTLVPIQYPPHTVALGSIYVAALLSSLESDPNSSEAKNGQEIAQLLKQHGPWEARFHSHVEDLEAIAHTIVDLLIQGAQNPSANTSPRTPSSPSPHPSPRNQYLSSSSTQSTSTSSVPYKSDHLIRLKIAMRESDHPLLPRRSFQENEGENVLGRNEGTVRFLFEPPGFKGRS
;
A
#
# COMPACT_ATOMS: atom_id res chain seq x y z
N MET A 1 5.05 -52.97 54.70
CA MET A 1 3.96 -51.97 54.84
C MET A 1 4.57 -50.67 55.32
N GLN A 2 5.05 -49.84 54.40
CA GLN A 2 5.50 -48.47 54.68
C GLN A 2 4.46 -47.53 54.09
N LEU A 3 3.78 -46.81 54.98
CA LEU A 3 2.86 -45.72 54.67
C LEU A 3 3.33 -44.49 55.45
N LEU A 4 3.22 -43.35 54.77
CA LEU A 4 3.18 -41.99 55.29
C LEU A 4 4.48 -41.39 55.87
N ARG A 5 5.14 -40.58 55.03
CA ARG A 5 5.46 -39.20 55.41
C ARG A 5 4.97 -38.26 54.31
N ALA A 6 3.98 -37.46 54.65
CA ALA A 6 3.54 -36.33 53.87
C ALA A 6 4.53 -35.17 54.06
N PHE A 7 4.92 -34.50 52.98
CA PHE A 7 5.28 -33.09 53.00
C PHE A 7 4.83 -32.46 51.69
N THR A 8 3.90 -31.53 51.84
CA THR A 8 3.35 -30.61 50.86
C THR A 8 4.44 -29.76 50.19
N LEU A 9 4.45 -29.72 48.86
CA LEU A 9 4.98 -28.59 48.10
C LEU A 9 3.89 -28.15 47.11
N ALA A 10 3.28 -27.01 47.39
CA ALA A 10 2.39 -26.33 46.46
C ALA A 10 3.25 -25.74 45.34
N LEU A 11 3.12 -26.27 44.13
CA LEU A 11 3.61 -25.63 42.91
C LEU A 11 2.39 -25.05 42.19
N SER A 12 2.21 -23.73 42.32
CA SER A 12 1.28 -22.97 41.50
C SER A 12 1.76 -23.00 40.05
N LEU A 13 1.14 -23.85 39.24
CA LEU A 13 1.28 -23.74 37.78
C LEU A 13 0.42 -22.55 37.33
N THR A 14 1.03 -21.38 37.20
CA THR A 14 0.51 -20.34 36.30
C THR A 14 0.70 -20.87 34.88
N ALA A 15 -0.35 -21.47 34.33
CA ALA A 15 -0.42 -21.76 32.90
C ALA A 15 -0.59 -20.43 32.15
N THR A 16 0.51 -19.82 31.73
CA THR A 16 0.49 -18.86 30.62
C THR A 16 0.15 -19.65 29.36
N THR A 17 -1.13 -19.65 28.98
CA THR A 17 -1.58 -20.11 27.67
C THR A 17 -1.02 -19.15 26.62
N LEU A 18 0.04 -19.55 25.92
CA LEU A 18 0.52 -18.90 24.70
C LEU A 18 -0.62 -18.91 23.66
N ALA A 19 -0.91 -17.76 23.08
CA ALA A 19 -1.83 -17.64 21.96
C ALA A 19 -1.31 -18.46 20.76
N ILE A 20 -2.16 -19.31 20.20
CA ILE A 20 -1.89 -20.09 18.98
C ILE A 20 -1.98 -19.15 17.78
N GLU A 21 -0.83 -18.70 17.28
CA GLU A 21 -0.74 -17.92 16.04
C GLU A 21 -0.86 -18.81 14.79
N PRO A 22 -1.55 -18.34 13.73
CA PRO A 22 -1.65 -19.08 12.48
C PRO A 22 -0.29 -19.15 11.77
N ALA A 23 0.10 -20.34 11.33
CA ALA A 23 1.44 -20.56 10.79
C ALA A 23 1.49 -21.73 9.80
N ILE A 24 2.37 -21.61 8.80
CA ILE A 24 2.76 -22.74 7.95
C ILE A 24 3.71 -23.63 8.77
N ILE A 25 3.28 -24.84 9.09
CA ILE A 25 4.08 -25.83 9.83
C ILE A 25 5.05 -26.54 8.87
N SER A 26 4.57 -26.87 7.68
CA SER A 26 5.35 -27.49 6.61
C SER A 26 4.96 -26.89 5.25
N PRO A 27 5.92 -26.62 4.35
CA PRO A 27 7.36 -26.83 4.50
C PRO A 27 8.03 -25.80 5.43
N ALA A 28 9.17 -26.17 6.02
CA ALA A 28 9.95 -25.24 6.82
C ALA A 28 10.53 -24.12 5.95
N ASN A 29 10.73 -22.93 6.52
CA ASN A 29 11.34 -21.82 5.79
C ASN A 29 12.73 -22.21 5.26
N GLY A 30 13.01 -21.94 4.00
CA GLY A 30 14.26 -22.32 3.32
C GLY A 30 14.32 -23.76 2.80
N THR A 31 13.22 -24.52 2.84
CA THR A 31 13.18 -25.87 2.25
C THR A 31 13.38 -25.81 0.73
N SER A 32 14.36 -26.54 0.21
CA SER A 32 14.57 -26.69 -1.24
C SER A 32 13.66 -27.78 -1.80
N ILE A 33 12.83 -27.43 -2.78
CA ILE A 33 11.87 -28.35 -3.40
C ILE A 33 12.15 -28.36 -4.91
N ALA A 34 12.32 -29.56 -5.48
CA ALA A 34 12.58 -29.70 -6.90
C ALA A 34 11.33 -29.39 -7.75
N PRO A 35 11.49 -28.85 -8.97
CA PRO A 35 10.37 -28.64 -9.89
C PRO A 35 9.59 -29.94 -10.15
N GLY A 36 8.26 -29.90 -10.03
CA GLY A 36 7.40 -31.08 -10.20
C GLY A 36 7.38 -32.06 -9.01
N ALA A 37 8.17 -31.82 -7.96
CA ALA A 37 8.19 -32.69 -6.78
C ALA A 37 6.99 -32.44 -5.86
N ALA A 38 6.49 -33.49 -5.23
CA ALA A 38 5.53 -33.40 -4.13
C ALA A 38 6.23 -32.93 -2.85
N PHE A 39 5.58 -32.07 -2.07
CA PHE A 39 6.05 -31.62 -0.76
C PHE A 39 4.91 -31.61 0.25
N ASP A 40 5.26 -31.86 1.52
CA ASP A 40 4.28 -31.89 2.60
C ASP A 40 3.79 -30.47 2.90
N PHE A 41 2.47 -30.30 2.89
CA PHE A 41 1.83 -29.05 3.25
C PHE A 41 1.03 -29.26 4.54
N LYS A 42 1.37 -28.49 5.56
CA LYS A 42 0.63 -28.49 6.83
C LYS A 42 0.51 -27.07 7.33
N TYR A 43 -0.73 -26.66 7.58
CA TYR A 43 -1.05 -25.33 8.04
C TYR A 43 -1.74 -25.39 9.40
N GLN A 44 -1.35 -24.48 10.29
CA GLN A 44 -1.98 -24.27 11.58
C GLN A 44 -3.01 -23.15 11.42
N ILE A 45 -4.29 -23.52 11.36
CA ILE A 45 -5.41 -22.59 11.24
C ILE A 45 -5.70 -21.85 12.55
N MET A 46 -6.35 -20.69 12.44
CA MET A 46 -6.88 -19.99 13.60
C MET A 46 -8.07 -20.74 14.24
N ALA A 47 -7.92 -21.25 15.47
CA ALA A 47 -8.97 -22.02 16.16
C ALA A 47 -8.89 -21.91 17.70
N GLU A 48 -8.90 -20.69 18.24
CA GLU A 48 -8.91 -20.43 19.69
C GLU A 48 -10.25 -19.85 20.17
N ARG A 49 -10.57 -19.98 21.47
CA ARG A 49 -11.87 -19.62 22.07
C ARG A 49 -12.47 -18.34 21.49
N GLY A 50 -13.57 -18.50 20.76
CA GLY A 50 -14.32 -17.40 20.15
C GLY A 50 -13.96 -17.11 18.70
N LEU A 51 -12.86 -17.66 18.17
CA LEU A 51 -12.36 -17.42 16.82
C LEU A 51 -12.26 -18.74 16.04
N SER A 52 -12.84 -18.78 14.84
CA SER A 52 -12.86 -19.96 13.98
C SER A 52 -12.49 -19.59 12.55
N SER A 53 -11.41 -20.21 12.08
CA SER A 53 -11.05 -20.27 10.67
C SER A 53 -11.99 -21.19 9.92
N TYR A 54 -12.04 -21.01 8.60
CA TYR A 54 -13.13 -21.52 7.83
C TYR A 54 -12.69 -21.99 6.45
N ASN A 55 -12.25 -21.09 5.57
CA ASN A 55 -11.51 -21.42 4.36
C ASN A 55 -10.17 -20.69 4.40
N TYR A 56 -9.14 -21.27 3.80
CA TYR A 56 -7.90 -20.58 3.58
C TYR A 56 -7.38 -20.84 2.16
N HIS A 57 -6.74 -19.83 1.60
CA HIS A 57 -6.23 -19.83 0.23
C HIS A 57 -4.73 -19.98 0.23
N VAL A 58 -4.21 -20.96 -0.50
CA VAL A 58 -2.77 -21.25 -0.56
C VAL A 58 -2.20 -20.79 -1.89
N TRP A 59 -1.22 -19.90 -1.82
CA TRP A 59 -0.56 -19.27 -2.96
C TRP A 59 0.94 -19.46 -2.89
N LEU A 60 1.57 -19.69 -4.04
CA LEU A 60 3.02 -19.64 -4.22
C LEU A 60 3.37 -18.40 -5.02
N PHE A 61 3.94 -17.38 -4.38
CA PHE A 61 4.38 -16.18 -5.06
C PHE A 61 5.82 -16.33 -5.57
N THR A 62 6.04 -15.92 -6.82
CA THR A 62 7.34 -15.94 -7.50
C THR A 62 8.20 -14.72 -7.19
N GLN A 63 7.60 -13.73 -6.53
CA GLN A 63 8.23 -12.51 -6.05
C GLN A 63 7.61 -12.13 -4.70
N SER A 64 8.31 -11.35 -3.89
CA SER A 64 7.69 -10.77 -2.70
C SER A 64 6.48 -9.93 -3.16
N PRO A 65 5.31 -10.06 -2.52
CA PRO A 65 4.18 -9.17 -2.79
C PRO A 65 4.64 -7.71 -2.70
N SER A 66 4.23 -6.91 -3.69
CA SER A 66 4.44 -5.46 -3.65
C SER A 66 3.64 -4.84 -2.48
N GLU A 67 4.06 -3.67 -2.01
CA GLU A 67 3.34 -2.93 -0.96
C GLU A 67 1.83 -2.81 -1.28
N PHE A 68 1.01 -2.62 -0.24
CA PHE A 68 -0.46 -2.58 -0.28
C PHE A 68 -1.05 -1.37 -1.04
N GLY A 69 -0.64 -1.17 -2.30
CA GLY A 69 -1.22 -0.24 -3.26
C GLY A 69 -2.01 -0.97 -4.35
N PRO A 70 -2.85 -0.25 -5.12
CA PRO A 70 -3.49 -0.81 -6.30
C PRO A 70 -2.43 -1.12 -7.36
N SER A 71 -2.12 -2.41 -7.54
CA SER A 71 -1.20 -2.92 -8.55
C SER A 71 -1.96 -3.88 -9.48
N LEU A 72 -1.70 -3.77 -10.79
CA LEU A 72 -2.21 -4.75 -11.75
C LEU A 72 -1.54 -6.13 -11.53
N ASP A 73 -0.29 -6.10 -11.05
CA ASP A 73 0.55 -7.26 -10.77
C ASP A 73 0.99 -7.21 -9.29
N TRP A 74 0.03 -7.38 -8.37
CA TRP A 74 0.31 -7.35 -6.92
C TRP A 74 1.34 -8.42 -6.51
N ALA A 75 1.19 -9.62 -7.08
CA ALA A 75 2.17 -10.69 -7.04
C ALA A 75 1.94 -11.67 -8.21
N GLY A 76 3.01 -12.10 -8.87
CA GLY A 76 2.97 -13.27 -9.75
C GLY A 76 3.06 -14.56 -8.93
N GLY A 77 2.35 -15.60 -9.33
CA GLY A 77 2.32 -16.82 -8.54
C GLY A 77 1.48 -17.96 -9.10
N TYR A 78 1.47 -19.06 -8.36
CA TYR A 78 0.65 -20.24 -8.62
C TYR A 78 -0.35 -20.44 -7.48
N TYR A 79 -1.61 -20.63 -7.85
CA TYR A 79 -2.68 -20.90 -6.89
C TYR A 79 -2.85 -22.40 -6.69
N PHE A 80 -2.63 -22.88 -5.46
CA PHE A 80 -2.80 -24.29 -5.15
C PHE A 80 -4.26 -24.67 -4.90
N GLY A 81 -5.04 -23.76 -4.32
CA GLY A 81 -6.44 -24.01 -4.04
C GLY A 81 -6.96 -23.37 -2.76
N MET A 82 -8.24 -23.62 -2.52
CA MET A 82 -8.96 -23.22 -1.32
C MET A 82 -9.20 -24.45 -0.47
N PHE A 83 -8.68 -24.44 0.75
CA PHE A 83 -8.77 -25.57 1.68
C PHE A 83 -9.40 -25.16 3.00
N ALA A 84 -9.76 -26.14 3.81
CA ALA A 84 -10.34 -25.94 5.13
C ALA A 84 -10.00 -27.12 6.04
N ASP A 85 -9.60 -26.82 7.28
CA ASP A 85 -9.32 -27.82 8.31
C ASP A 85 -10.42 -27.88 9.36
N PRO A 86 -10.70 -29.07 9.91
CA PRO A 86 -11.75 -29.25 10.91
C PRO A 86 -11.42 -28.50 12.20
N ASN A 87 -12.36 -27.69 12.68
CA ASN A 87 -12.27 -26.99 13.95
C ASN A 87 -13.64 -26.87 14.63
N PHE A 88 -13.64 -26.60 15.94
CA PHE A 88 -14.87 -26.49 16.74
C PHE A 88 -14.92 -25.13 17.46
N PRO A 89 -16.07 -24.42 17.47
CA PRO A 89 -17.38 -24.80 16.94
C PRO A 89 -17.64 -24.44 15.46
N GLY A 90 -16.74 -23.74 14.78
CA GLY A 90 -17.01 -23.12 13.49
C GLY A 90 -17.17 -24.07 12.29
N ASN A 91 -16.20 -24.95 12.06
CA ASN A 91 -16.16 -25.81 10.87
C ASN A 91 -15.78 -27.27 11.20
N PRO A 92 -16.68 -28.05 11.83
CA PRO A 92 -16.33 -29.38 12.33
C PRO A 92 -16.05 -30.41 11.23
N ASN A 93 -16.67 -30.26 10.05
CA ASN A 93 -16.56 -31.19 8.93
C ASN A 93 -16.46 -30.46 7.59
N PRO A 94 -15.28 -29.91 7.22
CA PRO A 94 -15.08 -29.26 5.92
C PRO A 94 -15.07 -30.27 4.77
N ASN A 95 -15.63 -29.87 3.64
CA ASN A 95 -15.71 -30.67 2.40
C ASN A 95 -14.46 -30.56 1.51
N ASN A 96 -13.62 -29.54 1.73
CA ASN A 96 -12.44 -29.20 0.93
C ASN A 96 -11.16 -29.27 1.77
N ARG A 97 -10.85 -30.44 2.33
CA ARG A 97 -9.62 -30.63 3.12
C ARG A 97 -8.36 -30.48 2.26
N PRO A 98 -7.26 -29.94 2.81
CA PRO A 98 -6.00 -29.92 2.09
C PRO A 98 -5.53 -31.35 1.77
N PRO A 99 -4.93 -31.60 0.60
CA PRO A 99 -4.22 -32.85 0.36
C PRO A 99 -3.00 -32.93 1.29
N ALA A 100 -2.56 -34.14 1.63
CA ALA A 100 -1.38 -34.34 2.47
C ALA A 100 -0.10 -33.76 1.85
N GLN A 101 -0.06 -33.70 0.51
CA GLN A 101 1.05 -33.17 -0.26
C GLN A 101 0.54 -32.25 -1.37
N LEU A 102 1.26 -31.15 -1.60
CA LEU A 102 1.11 -30.29 -2.76
C LEU A 102 2.23 -30.58 -3.75
N THR A 103 1.98 -30.37 -5.04
CA THR A 103 2.98 -30.61 -6.09
C THR A 103 3.56 -29.29 -6.57
N MET A 104 4.87 -29.13 -6.46
CA MET A 104 5.56 -27.93 -6.91
C MET A 104 5.39 -27.75 -8.42
N PRO A 105 4.83 -26.62 -8.91
CA PRO A 105 4.76 -26.34 -10.34
C PRO A 105 6.16 -26.25 -10.95
N ASP A 106 6.31 -26.78 -12.16
CA ASP A 106 7.59 -26.79 -12.88
C ASP A 106 7.75 -25.52 -13.73
N PHE A 107 8.31 -24.46 -13.12
CA PHE A 107 8.60 -23.21 -13.82
C PHE A 107 9.88 -23.26 -14.68
N SER A 108 10.62 -24.38 -14.69
CA SER A 108 11.80 -24.53 -15.55
C SER A 108 11.42 -24.71 -17.02
N LYS A 109 10.18 -25.16 -17.26
CA LYS A 109 9.62 -25.33 -18.60
C LYS A 109 8.81 -24.10 -18.95
N ASN A 110 9.22 -23.41 -20.01
CA ASN A 110 8.39 -22.37 -20.59
C ASN A 110 7.18 -23.05 -21.28
N PRO A 111 5.93 -22.77 -20.86
CA PRO A 111 4.74 -23.39 -21.45
C PRO A 111 4.51 -22.99 -22.92
N GLY A 112 5.24 -21.99 -23.41
CA GLY A 112 5.13 -21.47 -24.77
C GLY A 112 3.85 -20.67 -25.00
N GLY A 113 3.84 -19.82 -26.02
CA GLY A 113 2.69 -18.97 -26.36
C GLY A 113 2.81 -17.52 -25.89
N TRP A 114 1.82 -16.70 -26.25
CA TRP A 114 1.78 -15.29 -25.89
C TRP A 114 1.50 -15.14 -24.38
N GLY A 115 2.32 -14.35 -23.67
CA GLY A 115 2.23 -14.22 -22.21
C GLY A 115 2.82 -15.40 -21.41
N SER A 116 3.61 -16.27 -22.04
CA SER A 116 4.14 -17.51 -21.44
C SER A 116 5.14 -17.33 -20.29
N GLY A 117 5.49 -16.09 -19.95
CA GLY A 117 6.36 -15.76 -18.81
C GLY A 117 7.82 -16.15 -19.01
N ALA A 118 8.64 -15.90 -17.98
CA ALA A 118 10.02 -16.36 -17.93
C ALA A 118 10.09 -17.75 -17.29
N SER A 119 10.94 -18.63 -17.82
CA SER A 119 11.27 -19.89 -17.16
C SER A 119 12.35 -19.65 -16.11
N VAL A 120 12.18 -20.23 -14.93
CA VAL A 120 13.14 -20.10 -13.84
C VAL A 120 13.33 -21.44 -13.14
N SER A 121 14.58 -21.74 -12.82
CA SER A 121 15.00 -22.85 -11.95
C SER A 121 15.91 -22.29 -10.87
N ASP A 122 15.87 -22.85 -9.67
CA ASP A 122 16.71 -22.43 -8.53
C ASP A 122 16.45 -20.97 -8.08
N ALA A 123 15.17 -20.64 -7.85
CA ALA A 123 14.74 -19.32 -7.35
C ALA A 123 14.02 -19.42 -6.00
N THR A 124 14.02 -18.32 -5.25
CA THR A 124 13.28 -18.22 -3.98
C THR A 124 11.83 -17.86 -4.27
N PHE A 125 10.91 -18.72 -3.80
CA PHE A 125 9.47 -18.51 -3.86
C PHE A 125 8.90 -18.31 -2.46
N TYR A 126 7.76 -17.63 -2.35
CA TYR A 126 7.09 -17.33 -1.09
C TYR A 126 5.76 -18.08 -1.03
N LEU A 127 5.65 -19.02 -0.09
CA LEU A 127 4.37 -19.69 0.18
C LEU A 127 3.56 -18.81 1.14
N ALA A 128 2.34 -18.45 0.74
CA ALA A 128 1.45 -17.60 1.50
C ALA A 128 0.09 -18.27 1.70
N VAL A 129 -0.48 -18.05 2.89
CA VAL A 129 -1.82 -18.53 3.24
C VAL A 129 -2.67 -17.35 3.72
N MET A 130 -3.86 -17.20 3.16
CA MET A 130 -4.83 -16.17 3.54
C MET A 130 -6.09 -16.84 4.11
N GLU A 131 -6.45 -16.53 5.36
CA GLU A 131 -7.54 -17.21 6.08
C GLU A 131 -8.83 -16.38 6.18
N GLU A 132 -9.95 -16.94 5.75
CA GLU A 132 -11.27 -16.46 6.15
C GLU A 132 -11.59 -16.89 7.58
N TYR A 133 -11.96 -15.95 8.46
CA TYR A 133 -12.28 -16.25 9.86
C TYR A 133 -13.55 -15.55 10.37
N SER A 134 -14.07 -16.04 11.50
CA SER A 134 -15.12 -15.40 12.30
C SER A 134 -14.72 -15.42 13.78
N ASN A 135 -15.20 -14.44 14.55
CA ASN A 135 -14.85 -14.26 15.97
C ASN A 135 -16.07 -14.25 16.91
N GLY A 136 -17.19 -14.90 16.54
CA GLY A 136 -18.38 -15.04 17.38
C GLY A 136 -19.29 -13.81 17.43
N ASP A 137 -18.80 -12.64 17.01
CA ASP A 137 -19.63 -11.46 16.76
C ASP A 137 -20.48 -11.63 15.49
N PRO A 138 -21.75 -11.20 15.48
CA PRO A 138 -22.57 -11.24 14.28
C PRO A 138 -21.94 -10.37 13.18
N PHE A 139 -21.44 -11.05 12.14
CA PHE A 139 -20.82 -10.47 10.95
C PHE A 139 -21.38 -11.21 9.74
N VAL A 140 -21.60 -10.53 8.62
CA VAL A 140 -22.13 -11.20 7.43
C VAL A 140 -20.99 -11.64 6.52
N GLY A 141 -20.80 -12.95 6.45
CA GLY A 141 -19.65 -13.60 5.80
C GLY A 141 -18.52 -13.88 6.79
N ARG A 142 -17.31 -14.02 6.26
CA ARG A 142 -16.07 -14.20 7.03
C ARG A 142 -15.15 -13.01 6.72
N ARG A 143 -14.37 -12.54 7.69
CA ARG A 143 -13.65 -11.25 7.59
C ARG A 143 -12.41 -11.37 6.67
N ILE A 144 -12.21 -10.40 5.75
CA ILE A 144 -10.95 -9.82 5.16
C ILE A 144 -11.34 -8.87 3.98
N ASN A 145 -11.09 -7.54 4.06
CA ASN A 145 -11.11 -6.64 2.87
C ASN A 145 -10.49 -5.23 3.09
N LEU A 146 -9.58 -4.79 2.20
CA LEU A 146 -8.96 -3.46 2.22
C LEU A 146 -9.93 -2.33 1.82
N SER A 147 -10.94 -2.60 0.97
CA SER A 147 -11.88 -1.56 0.50
C SER A 147 -12.72 -0.96 1.63
N ASP A 148 -13.06 -1.76 2.62
CA ASP A 148 -13.91 -1.35 3.74
C ASP A 148 -13.15 -0.38 4.65
N VAL A 149 -11.84 -0.62 4.84
CA VAL A 149 -10.94 0.29 5.58
C VAL A 149 -10.80 1.62 4.86
N SER A 150 -10.62 1.61 3.54
CA SER A 150 -10.54 2.85 2.75
C SER A 150 -11.83 3.67 2.83
N LEU A 151 -12.99 3.02 2.72
CA LEU A 151 -14.29 3.70 2.83
C LEU A 151 -14.54 4.25 4.24
N ALA A 152 -14.21 3.49 5.28
CA ALA A 152 -14.35 3.94 6.65
C ALA A 152 -13.39 5.11 6.96
N ALA A 153 -12.14 5.05 6.50
CA ALA A 153 -11.18 6.15 6.65
C ALA A 153 -11.66 7.42 5.92
N LEU A 154 -12.20 7.29 4.70
CA LEU A 154 -12.81 8.40 3.98
C LEU A 154 -14.03 8.94 4.74
N TYR A 155 -14.88 8.06 5.28
CA TYR A 155 -16.04 8.47 6.07
C TYR A 155 -15.64 9.27 7.31
N VAL A 156 -14.66 8.81 8.08
CA VAL A 156 -14.08 9.56 9.21
C VAL A 156 -13.54 10.92 8.76
N SER A 157 -12.83 10.96 7.63
CA SER A 157 -12.29 12.21 7.07
C SER A 157 -13.39 13.22 6.71
N THR A 158 -14.53 12.78 6.17
CA THR A 158 -15.67 13.69 5.89
C THR A 158 -16.24 14.34 7.15
N LYS A 159 -16.20 13.64 8.30
CA LYS A 159 -16.59 14.18 9.60
C LYS A 159 -15.57 15.19 10.13
N MET A 160 -14.29 14.89 9.98
CA MET A 160 -13.19 15.75 10.42
C MET A 160 -13.14 17.10 9.67
N HIS A 161 -13.54 17.11 8.40
CA HIS A 161 -13.45 18.28 7.51
C HIS A 161 -14.78 18.99 7.25
N ASP A 162 -15.85 18.71 8.01
CA ASP A 162 -17.19 19.28 7.80
C ASP A 162 -17.74 19.09 6.36
N THR A 163 -17.41 17.97 5.73
CA THR A 163 -17.84 17.59 4.37
C THR A 163 -18.70 16.33 4.38
N LEU A 164 -19.56 16.22 5.41
CA LEU A 164 -20.35 15.04 5.75
C LEU A 164 -21.03 14.39 4.54
N LYS A 165 -20.83 13.08 4.39
CA LYS A 165 -21.50 12.21 3.40
C LYS A 165 -22.24 11.07 4.09
N LYS A 166 -23.30 10.57 3.46
CA LYS A 166 -23.99 9.39 3.98
C LYS A 166 -23.16 8.14 3.62
N PRO A 167 -23.02 7.15 4.53
CA PRO A 167 -22.34 5.89 4.20
C PRO A 167 -22.90 5.19 2.95
N ARG A 168 -24.21 5.33 2.71
CA ARG A 168 -24.89 4.81 1.51
C ARG A 168 -24.38 5.50 0.23
N GLU A 169 -24.12 6.82 0.25
CA GLU A 169 -23.54 7.54 -0.90
C GLU A 169 -22.10 7.08 -1.18
N LEU A 170 -21.31 6.87 -0.13
CA LEU A 170 -19.95 6.34 -0.25
C LEU A 170 -19.92 4.92 -0.85
N LEU A 171 -20.89 4.08 -0.46
CA LEU A 171 -21.07 2.74 -1.04
C LEU A 171 -21.46 2.80 -2.53
N ALA A 172 -22.36 3.70 -2.91
CA ALA A 172 -22.80 3.86 -4.30
C ALA A 172 -21.62 4.18 -5.23
N VAL A 173 -20.72 5.07 -4.80
CA VAL A 173 -19.47 5.39 -5.51
C VAL A 173 -18.52 4.20 -5.50
N SER A 174 -18.34 3.54 -4.35
CA SER A 174 -17.44 2.39 -4.23
C SER A 174 -17.81 1.26 -5.18
N TYR A 175 -19.09 0.91 -5.27
CA TYR A 175 -19.56 -0.10 -6.20
C TYR A 175 -19.31 0.29 -7.66
N GLY A 176 -19.44 1.57 -8.01
CA GLY A 176 -19.14 2.02 -9.37
C GLY A 176 -17.66 1.85 -9.74
N ILE A 177 -16.76 2.01 -8.77
CA ILE A 177 -15.31 1.81 -8.97
C ILE A 177 -14.96 0.32 -9.00
N ARG A 178 -15.53 -0.48 -8.08
CA ARG A 178 -15.21 -1.92 -7.96
C ARG A 178 -15.90 -2.79 -9.01
N TYR A 179 -17.05 -2.37 -9.49
CA TYR A 179 -17.91 -3.09 -10.44
C TYR A 179 -18.37 -2.16 -11.58
N PRO A 180 -17.47 -1.76 -12.49
CA PRO A 180 -17.79 -0.81 -13.55
C PRO A 180 -18.95 -1.25 -14.46
N GLU A 181 -19.22 -2.55 -14.57
CA GLU A 181 -20.35 -3.10 -15.32
C GLU A 181 -21.72 -2.73 -14.72
N LEU A 182 -21.77 -2.43 -13.41
CA LEU A 182 -22.98 -1.98 -12.74
C LEU A 182 -23.28 -0.51 -13.03
N VAL A 183 -22.24 0.29 -13.33
CA VAL A 183 -22.39 1.71 -13.70
C VAL A 183 -23.11 1.86 -15.03
N GLY A 184 -22.83 0.98 -16.00
CA GLY A 184 -23.49 1.00 -17.32
C GLY A 184 -25.00 0.70 -17.27
N LYS A 185 -25.49 0.14 -16.17
CA LYS A 185 -26.91 -0.13 -15.92
C LYS A 185 -27.57 0.95 -15.04
N SER A 186 -26.76 1.85 -14.46
CA SER A 186 -27.23 2.94 -13.61
C SER A 186 -27.78 4.08 -14.45
N LYS A 187 -28.85 4.71 -13.95
CA LYS A 187 -29.41 5.94 -14.55
C LYS A 187 -28.69 7.21 -14.09
N SER A 188 -27.74 7.10 -13.16
CA SER A 188 -27.05 8.25 -12.59
C SER A 188 -25.97 8.81 -13.52
N PRO A 189 -26.05 10.10 -13.90
CA PRO A 189 -25.05 10.72 -14.78
C PRO A 189 -23.67 10.89 -14.11
N SER A 190 -23.57 10.70 -12.80
CA SER A 190 -22.36 10.91 -11.99
C SER A 190 -21.47 9.66 -11.85
N GLY A 191 -21.82 8.54 -12.49
CA GLY A 191 -21.04 7.29 -12.39
C GLY A 191 -21.24 6.49 -11.09
N GLU A 192 -22.25 6.86 -10.30
CA GLU A 192 -22.66 6.12 -9.11
C GLU A 192 -23.60 4.97 -9.46
N VAL A 193 -23.51 3.86 -8.73
CA VAL A 193 -24.45 2.75 -8.86
C VAL A 193 -25.75 3.08 -8.14
N ASP A 194 -26.88 2.91 -8.82
CA ASP A 194 -28.20 3.02 -8.20
C ASP A 194 -28.42 1.87 -7.21
N LEU A 195 -28.21 2.16 -5.93
CA LEU A 195 -28.29 1.18 -4.84
C LEU A 195 -29.71 0.60 -4.66
N ASP A 196 -30.74 1.26 -5.17
CA ASP A 196 -32.12 0.76 -5.10
C ASP A 196 -32.34 -0.42 -6.08
N THR A 197 -31.44 -0.61 -7.05
CA THR A 197 -31.41 -1.76 -7.95
C THR A 197 -30.63 -2.95 -7.40
N MET A 198 -29.99 -2.80 -6.24
CA MET A 198 -29.22 -3.85 -5.56
C MET A 198 -30.04 -4.50 -4.43
N ASP A 199 -29.57 -5.65 -3.93
CA ASP A 199 -30.18 -6.28 -2.75
C ASP A 199 -30.07 -5.36 -1.53
N ALA A 200 -31.21 -4.95 -0.98
CA ALA A 200 -31.29 -4.05 0.16
C ALA A 200 -30.61 -4.60 1.42
N ASN A 201 -30.65 -5.92 1.62
CA ASN A 201 -30.01 -6.57 2.76
C ASN A 201 -28.49 -6.49 2.67
N LEU A 202 -27.93 -6.71 1.47
CA LEU A 202 -26.51 -6.59 1.20
C LEU A 202 -26.01 -5.16 1.44
N VAL A 203 -26.71 -4.15 0.89
CA VAL A 203 -26.33 -2.74 1.05
C VAL A 203 -26.36 -2.31 2.52
N GLU A 204 -27.37 -2.75 3.28
CA GLU A 204 -27.45 -2.44 4.71
C GLU A 204 -26.34 -3.13 5.51
N GLN A 205 -25.97 -4.36 5.18
CA GLN A 205 -24.84 -5.05 5.81
C GLN A 205 -23.52 -4.31 5.55
N ASP A 206 -23.27 -3.91 4.31
CA ASP A 206 -22.06 -3.15 3.94
C ASP A 206 -22.01 -1.79 4.63
N ARG A 207 -23.18 -1.16 4.81
CA ARG A 207 -23.32 0.06 5.60
C ARG A 207 -22.93 -0.16 7.05
N GLN A 208 -23.40 -1.25 7.68
CA GLN A 208 -23.04 -1.60 9.07
C GLN A 208 -21.54 -1.93 9.18
N ARG A 209 -20.94 -2.58 8.18
CA ARG A 209 -19.50 -2.84 8.12
C ARG A 209 -18.69 -1.55 8.13
N ILE A 210 -19.05 -0.56 7.31
CA ILE A 210 -18.38 0.75 7.32
C ILE A 210 -18.44 1.40 8.70
N LEU A 211 -19.61 1.37 9.36
CA LEU A 211 -19.77 1.93 10.71
C LEU A 211 -18.97 1.19 11.78
N ALA A 212 -18.83 -0.13 11.66
CA ALA A 212 -18.01 -0.91 12.58
C ALA A 212 -16.51 -0.58 12.43
N VAL A 213 -16.02 -0.53 11.19
CA VAL A 213 -14.63 -0.16 10.91
C VAL A 213 -14.36 1.31 11.25
N GLU A 214 -15.33 2.19 11.08
CA GLU A 214 -15.25 3.59 11.52
C GLU A 214 -14.92 3.68 13.02
N ARG A 215 -15.68 2.96 13.87
CA ARG A 215 -15.44 2.93 15.32
C ARG A 215 -14.03 2.46 15.64
N LEU A 216 -13.58 1.40 14.96
CA LEU A 216 -12.23 0.89 15.12
C LEU A 216 -11.16 1.93 14.74
N ILE A 217 -11.34 2.66 13.64
CA ILE A 217 -10.42 3.73 13.21
C ILE A 217 -10.37 4.84 14.28
N LEU A 218 -11.53 5.27 14.79
CA LEU A 218 -11.62 6.30 15.82
C LEU A 218 -10.87 5.91 17.10
N GLU A 219 -11.03 4.66 17.55
CA GLU A 219 -10.31 4.11 18.69
C GLU A 219 -8.80 4.00 18.42
N THR A 220 -8.42 3.55 17.21
CA THR A 220 -7.02 3.37 16.80
C THR A 220 -6.25 4.70 16.77
N ILE A 221 -6.89 5.77 16.30
CA ILE A 221 -6.28 7.12 16.33
C ILE A 221 -6.44 7.80 17.70
N CYS A 222 -6.97 7.10 18.71
CA CYS A 222 -7.25 7.63 20.04
C CYS A 222 -8.13 8.90 20.01
N PHE A 223 -9.06 8.97 19.05
CA PHE A 223 -9.87 10.16 18.78
C PHE A 223 -9.05 11.43 18.53
N ASN A 224 -7.80 11.29 18.11
CA ASN A 224 -6.91 12.41 17.80
C ASN A 224 -7.13 12.90 16.37
N PHE A 225 -7.91 13.96 16.23
CA PHE A 225 -8.17 14.62 14.95
C PHE A 225 -7.27 15.83 14.69
N THR A 226 -6.22 16.05 15.48
CA THR A 226 -5.35 17.23 15.34
C THR A 226 -4.29 17.08 14.24
N SER A 227 -4.45 16.12 13.33
CA SER A 227 -3.49 15.85 12.26
C SER A 227 -3.40 17.04 11.32
N ARG A 228 -2.20 17.63 11.25
CA ARG A 228 -1.92 18.74 10.32
C ARG A 228 -1.46 18.15 8.99
N MET A 229 -1.96 18.70 7.89
CA MET A 229 -1.53 18.29 6.56
C MET A 229 -0.35 19.15 6.08
N ALA A 230 0.46 18.60 5.16
CA ALA A 230 1.59 19.32 4.55
C ALA A 230 1.14 20.49 3.66
N PHE A 231 -0.07 20.42 3.10
CA PHE A 231 -0.52 21.34 2.05
C PHE A 231 -0.50 22.84 2.41
N PRO A 232 -1.02 23.28 3.58
CA PRO A 232 -0.93 24.70 3.96
C PRO A 232 0.51 25.19 4.12
N TYR A 233 1.44 24.29 4.51
CA TYR A 233 2.85 24.62 4.64
C TYR A 233 3.51 24.82 3.29
N VAL A 234 3.15 24.04 2.25
CA VAL A 234 3.67 24.25 0.88
C VAL A 234 3.43 25.69 0.41
N ILE A 235 2.22 26.23 0.65
CA ILE A 235 1.90 27.61 0.27
C ILE A 235 2.69 28.63 1.10
N LYS A 236 2.74 28.45 2.42
CA LYS A 236 3.41 29.40 3.33
C LYS A 236 4.91 29.44 3.11
N ILE A 237 5.54 28.27 3.03
CA ILE A 237 6.97 28.10 2.77
C ILE A 237 7.31 28.59 1.35
N GLY A 238 6.50 28.22 0.35
CA GLY A 238 6.69 28.70 -1.02
C GLY A 238 6.70 30.22 -1.12
N ARG A 239 5.75 30.92 -0.47
CA ARG A 239 5.76 32.39 -0.39
C ARG A 239 6.97 32.94 0.38
N ALA A 240 7.35 32.29 1.48
CA ALA A 240 8.46 32.70 2.33
C ALA A 240 9.85 32.56 1.67
N LEU A 241 9.95 31.67 0.68
CA LEU A 241 11.15 31.43 -0.13
C LEU A 241 11.10 32.13 -1.50
N GLY A 242 10.00 32.81 -1.85
CA GLY A 242 9.87 33.45 -3.17
C GLY A 242 9.75 32.46 -4.33
N VAL A 243 9.19 31.28 -4.07
CA VAL A 243 9.00 30.21 -5.06
C VAL A 243 7.90 30.60 -6.06
N ASP A 244 8.16 30.39 -7.35
CA ASP A 244 7.16 30.66 -8.38
C ASP A 244 5.86 29.85 -8.18
N LYS A 245 4.75 30.40 -8.67
CA LYS A 245 3.42 29.79 -8.55
C LYS A 245 3.33 28.45 -9.27
N LYS A 246 4.01 28.27 -10.42
CA LYS A 246 4.02 26.98 -11.13
C LYS A 246 4.76 25.93 -10.31
N LEU A 247 5.93 26.28 -9.77
CA LEU A 247 6.72 25.39 -8.93
C LEU A 247 5.97 25.03 -7.64
N THR A 248 5.31 25.99 -7.00
CA THR A 248 4.47 25.76 -5.82
C THR A 248 3.31 24.80 -6.11
N LYS A 249 2.69 24.89 -7.30
CA LYS A 249 1.65 23.94 -7.73
C LYS A 249 2.20 22.53 -7.94
N LEU A 250 3.41 22.40 -8.48
CA LEU A 250 4.08 21.12 -8.62
C LEU A 250 4.39 20.52 -7.25
N ALA A 251 4.98 21.30 -6.35
CA ALA A 251 5.26 20.89 -4.97
C ALA A 251 3.98 20.43 -4.23
N TRP A 252 2.86 21.12 -4.44
CA TRP A 252 1.58 20.69 -3.87
C TRP A 252 1.15 19.30 -4.36
N ARG A 253 1.32 19.00 -5.66
CA ARG A 253 1.01 17.68 -6.23
C ARG A 253 1.95 16.61 -5.66
N LEU A 254 3.24 16.89 -5.56
CA LEU A 254 4.20 15.97 -4.95
C LEU A 254 3.90 15.71 -3.47
N ALA A 255 3.41 16.71 -2.73
CA ALA A 255 2.94 16.51 -1.37
C ALA A 255 1.71 15.59 -1.31
N ILE A 256 0.82 15.61 -2.32
CA ILE A 256 -0.26 14.62 -2.44
C ILE A 256 0.33 13.24 -2.67
N ASP A 257 1.24 13.11 -3.65
CA ASP A 257 1.88 11.84 -4.00
C ASP A 257 2.65 11.22 -2.83
N SER A 258 3.20 12.03 -1.91
CA SER A 258 3.87 11.55 -0.71
C SER A 258 2.98 10.65 0.18
N HIS A 259 1.65 10.80 0.12
CA HIS A 259 0.70 9.94 0.86
C HIS A 259 0.58 8.52 0.29
N ARG A 260 1.19 8.26 -0.87
CA ARG A 260 1.35 6.90 -1.42
C ARG A 260 2.57 6.18 -0.83
N THR A 261 3.25 6.79 0.14
CA THR A 261 4.45 6.29 0.80
C THR A 261 4.30 6.46 2.32
N LEU A 262 5.27 5.97 3.09
CA LEU A 262 5.31 6.16 4.54
C LEU A 262 5.84 7.55 4.97
N VAL A 263 6.13 8.46 4.04
CA VAL A 263 6.67 9.80 4.38
C VAL A 263 5.81 10.57 5.39
N PRO A 264 4.47 10.65 5.27
CA PRO A 264 3.64 11.44 6.20
C PRO A 264 3.60 10.93 7.64
N ILE A 265 3.93 9.65 7.86
CA ILE A 265 4.04 9.07 9.22
C ILE A 265 5.48 9.14 9.76
N GLN A 266 6.47 9.32 8.88
CA GLN A 266 7.88 9.39 9.25
C GLN A 266 8.34 10.81 9.59
N TYR A 267 7.82 11.80 8.88
CA TYR A 267 8.26 13.19 8.95
C TYR A 267 7.12 14.15 9.31
N PRO A 268 7.41 15.25 10.03
CA PRO A 268 6.42 16.29 10.29
C PRO A 268 5.86 16.92 9.00
N PRO A 269 4.60 17.41 9.00
CA PRO A 269 3.96 17.95 7.80
C PRO A 269 4.68 19.13 7.15
N HIS A 270 5.38 19.96 7.94
CA HIS A 270 6.15 21.10 7.42
C HIS A 270 7.43 20.65 6.71
N THR A 271 8.10 19.61 7.22
CA THR A 271 9.26 18.95 6.59
C THR A 271 8.85 18.27 5.29
N VAL A 272 7.72 17.55 5.27
CA VAL A 272 7.15 16.97 4.05
C VAL A 272 6.86 18.04 2.99
N ALA A 273 6.31 19.18 3.41
CA ALA A 273 6.06 20.30 2.51
C ALA A 273 7.35 20.90 1.93
N LEU A 274 8.38 21.07 2.77
CA LEU A 274 9.68 21.60 2.36
C LEU A 274 10.40 20.61 1.42
N GLY A 275 10.39 19.31 1.73
CA GLY A 275 10.88 18.25 0.85
C GLY A 275 10.14 18.20 -0.49
N SER A 276 8.83 18.42 -0.50
CA SER A 276 8.05 18.48 -1.74
C SER A 276 8.42 19.70 -2.61
N ILE A 277 8.75 20.83 -1.99
CA ILE A 277 9.28 22.02 -2.70
C ILE A 277 10.67 21.73 -3.27
N TYR A 278 11.52 21.04 -2.51
CA TYR A 278 12.85 20.64 -2.95
C TYR A 278 12.78 19.71 -4.17
N VAL A 279 11.95 18.66 -4.13
CA VAL A 279 11.75 17.76 -5.27
C VAL A 279 11.19 18.51 -6.49
N ALA A 280 10.22 19.41 -6.29
CA ALA A 280 9.70 20.23 -7.38
C ALA A 280 10.79 21.07 -8.05
N ALA A 281 11.67 21.68 -7.25
CA ALA A 281 12.80 22.48 -7.71
C ALA A 281 13.80 21.65 -8.53
N LEU A 282 14.13 20.44 -8.05
CA LEU A 282 14.98 19.49 -8.78
C LEU A 282 14.38 19.07 -10.13
N LEU A 283 13.09 18.71 -10.16
CA LEU A 283 12.41 18.31 -11.39
C LEU A 283 12.30 19.47 -12.39
N SER A 284 11.98 20.68 -11.90
CA SER A 284 11.87 21.87 -12.75
C SER A 284 13.21 22.26 -13.37
N SER A 285 14.32 22.04 -12.66
CA SER A 285 15.66 22.29 -13.18
C SER A 285 16.04 21.35 -14.34
N LEU A 286 15.40 20.18 -14.48
CA LEU A 286 15.71 19.22 -15.53
C LEU A 286 14.89 19.43 -16.81
N GLU A 287 13.66 19.93 -16.69
CA GLU A 287 12.73 20.06 -17.82
C GLU A 287 12.78 21.42 -18.49
N SER A 288 13.16 22.47 -17.76
CA SER A 288 13.04 23.85 -18.24
C SER A 288 14.24 24.25 -19.09
N ASP A 289 14.01 25.08 -20.10
CA ASP A 289 15.10 25.76 -20.83
C ASP A 289 15.94 26.56 -19.81
N PRO A 290 17.26 26.33 -19.72
CA PRO A 290 18.14 26.95 -18.72
C PRO A 290 18.11 28.49 -18.73
N ASN A 291 17.64 29.11 -19.82
CA ASN A 291 17.55 30.56 -19.92
C ASN A 291 16.23 31.15 -19.41
N SER A 292 15.22 30.34 -19.14
CA SER A 292 13.93 30.83 -18.63
C SER A 292 14.06 31.34 -17.18
N SER A 293 13.33 32.41 -16.85
CA SER A 293 13.29 32.96 -15.48
C SER A 293 12.77 31.94 -14.46
N GLU A 294 11.88 31.05 -14.90
CA GLU A 294 11.29 29.98 -14.09
C GLU A 294 12.32 28.88 -13.75
N ALA A 295 13.17 28.48 -14.72
CA ALA A 295 14.27 27.55 -14.48
C ALA A 295 15.25 28.09 -13.44
N LYS A 296 15.58 29.39 -13.52
CA LYS A 296 16.50 30.05 -12.60
C LYS A 296 15.99 30.05 -11.17
N ASN A 297 14.69 30.34 -10.97
CA ASN A 297 14.08 30.26 -9.63
C ASN A 297 14.11 28.83 -9.08
N GLY A 298 13.79 27.82 -9.89
CA GLY A 298 13.88 26.41 -9.47
C GLY A 298 15.31 26.00 -9.11
N GLN A 299 16.30 26.40 -9.91
CA GLN A 299 17.71 26.11 -9.65
C GLN A 299 18.23 26.78 -8.37
N GLU A 300 17.88 28.04 -8.15
CA GLU A 300 18.26 28.79 -6.94
C GLU A 300 17.70 28.12 -5.68
N ILE A 301 16.42 27.70 -5.71
CA ILE A 301 15.78 27.02 -4.58
C ILE A 301 16.38 25.63 -4.35
N ALA A 302 16.65 24.87 -5.42
CA ALA A 302 17.30 23.57 -5.31
C ALA A 302 18.70 23.71 -4.71
N GLN A 303 19.49 24.71 -5.12
CA GLN A 303 20.82 24.98 -4.55
C GLN A 303 20.74 25.42 -3.09
N LEU A 304 19.78 26.29 -2.74
CA LEU A 304 19.55 26.76 -1.38
C LEU A 304 19.23 25.60 -0.43
N LEU A 305 18.29 24.73 -0.81
CA LEU A 305 17.82 23.62 0.02
C LEU A 305 18.76 22.41 -0.01
N LYS A 306 19.69 22.34 -0.96
CA LYS A 306 20.69 21.27 -1.03
C LYS A 306 21.83 21.46 -0.04
N GLN A 307 22.09 22.67 0.44
CA GLN A 307 23.18 22.93 1.38
C GLN A 307 22.61 23.25 2.76
N HIS A 308 23.34 22.86 3.81
CA HIS A 308 23.09 23.36 5.16
C HIS A 308 23.10 24.89 5.17
N GLY A 309 22.16 25.48 5.89
CA GLY A 309 21.99 26.93 5.87
C GLY A 309 21.03 27.46 6.91
N PRO A 310 20.85 28.79 6.97
CA PRO A 310 19.99 29.44 7.96
C PRO A 310 18.51 29.07 7.80
N TRP A 311 18.13 28.48 6.67
CA TRP A 311 16.78 27.98 6.43
C TRP A 311 16.43 26.79 7.34
N GLU A 312 17.40 25.98 7.76
CA GLU A 312 17.16 24.82 8.64
C GLU A 312 16.59 25.26 9.98
N ALA A 313 17.18 26.30 10.58
CA ALA A 313 16.69 26.91 11.81
C ALA A 313 15.32 27.60 11.59
N ARG A 314 15.12 28.25 10.44
CA ARG A 314 13.87 28.93 10.10
C ARG A 314 12.69 27.96 10.00
N PHE A 315 12.91 26.80 9.38
CA PHE A 315 11.85 25.83 9.08
C PHE A 315 11.86 24.59 9.98
N HIS A 316 12.81 24.49 10.92
CA HIS A 316 12.97 23.34 11.83
C HIS A 316 13.04 22.02 11.08
N SER A 317 13.84 21.98 10.02
CA SER A 317 14.01 20.79 9.17
C SER A 317 15.45 20.71 8.69
N HIS A 318 15.96 19.50 8.55
CA HIS A 318 17.34 19.24 8.17
C HIS A 318 17.47 18.84 6.70
N VAL A 319 18.63 19.11 6.09
CA VAL A 319 18.88 18.75 4.68
C VAL A 319 18.75 17.24 4.44
N GLU A 320 19.17 16.42 5.41
CA GLU A 320 19.12 14.96 5.34
C GLU A 320 17.67 14.44 5.29
N ASP A 321 16.75 15.10 6.00
CA ASP A 321 15.32 14.77 5.95
C ASP A 321 14.74 15.09 4.56
N LEU A 322 15.15 16.22 3.99
CA LEU A 322 14.75 16.65 2.66
C LEU A 322 15.25 15.68 1.58
N GLU A 323 16.50 15.23 1.68
CA GLU A 323 17.10 14.24 0.79
C GLU A 323 16.37 12.90 0.90
N ALA A 324 16.09 12.41 2.12
CA ALA A 324 15.37 11.16 2.32
C ALA A 324 13.93 11.20 1.74
N ILE A 325 13.22 12.31 1.96
CA ILE A 325 11.90 12.54 1.36
C ILE A 325 12.01 12.60 -0.17
N ALA A 326 13.01 13.31 -0.69
CA ALA A 326 13.21 13.45 -2.12
C ALA A 326 13.51 12.12 -2.81
N HIS A 327 14.39 11.32 -2.22
CA HIS A 327 14.69 9.97 -2.67
C HIS A 327 13.43 9.11 -2.74
N THR A 328 12.59 9.15 -1.70
CA THR A 328 11.35 8.37 -1.63
C THR A 328 10.33 8.80 -2.69
N ILE A 329 10.15 10.11 -2.88
CA ILE A 329 9.22 10.63 -3.90
C ILE A 329 9.73 10.36 -5.32
N VAL A 330 11.04 10.51 -5.58
CA VAL A 330 11.62 10.20 -6.88
C VAL A 330 11.49 8.71 -7.20
N ASP A 331 11.70 7.82 -6.23
CA ASP A 331 11.49 6.36 -6.42
C ASP A 331 10.03 6.06 -6.77
N LEU A 332 9.07 6.71 -6.10
CA LEU A 332 7.64 6.60 -6.44
C LEU A 332 7.36 7.05 -7.89
N LEU A 333 7.97 8.16 -8.34
CA LEU A 333 7.81 8.65 -9.70
C LEU A 333 8.45 7.70 -10.74
N ILE A 334 9.62 7.12 -10.44
CA ILE A 334 10.29 6.13 -11.29
C ILE A 334 9.39 4.91 -11.47
N GLN A 335 8.85 4.38 -10.37
CA GLN A 335 7.91 3.24 -10.41
C GLN A 335 6.69 3.55 -11.28
N GLY A 336 6.10 4.75 -11.14
CA GLY A 336 4.98 5.19 -11.95
C GLY A 336 5.33 5.37 -13.44
N ALA A 337 6.53 5.82 -13.76
CA ALA A 337 7.00 6.02 -15.14
C ALA A 337 7.43 4.72 -15.83
N GLN A 338 7.89 3.72 -15.07
CA GLN A 338 8.30 2.40 -15.58
C GLN A 338 7.12 1.43 -15.78
N ASN A 339 5.94 1.71 -15.23
CA ASN A 339 4.72 0.91 -15.40
C ASN A 339 3.60 1.62 -16.22
N PRO A 340 3.73 1.77 -17.56
CA PRO A 340 2.63 2.26 -18.41
C PRO A 340 1.42 1.30 -18.53
N SER A 341 1.52 0.06 -18.04
CA SER A 341 0.65 -1.07 -18.43
C SER A 341 -0.62 -1.27 -17.61
N ALA A 342 -0.91 -0.46 -16.59
CA ALA A 342 -2.06 -0.71 -15.70
C ALA A 342 -3.42 -0.20 -16.23
N ASN A 343 -3.55 0.13 -17.52
CA ASN A 343 -4.84 0.53 -18.09
C ASN A 343 -4.95 0.25 -19.59
N THR A 344 -5.42 -0.93 -19.97
CA THR A 344 -6.01 -1.13 -21.30
C THR A 344 -7.29 -1.95 -21.19
N SER A 345 -8.44 -1.30 -21.34
CA SER A 345 -9.64 -1.96 -21.87
C SER A 345 -9.30 -2.65 -23.20
N PRO A 346 -9.94 -3.77 -23.57
CA PRO A 346 -9.51 -4.61 -24.68
C PRO A 346 -9.79 -3.90 -26.00
N ARG A 347 -8.77 -3.28 -26.59
CA ARG A 347 -8.78 -3.03 -28.04
C ARG A 347 -8.28 -4.30 -28.70
N THR A 348 -9.21 -5.09 -29.22
CA THR A 348 -8.94 -6.17 -30.16
C THR A 348 -8.08 -5.64 -31.31
N PRO A 349 -6.90 -6.21 -31.61
CA PRO A 349 -6.23 -5.93 -32.86
C PRO A 349 -7.04 -6.60 -33.99
N SER A 350 -7.53 -5.77 -34.92
CA SER A 350 -8.16 -6.26 -36.15
C SER A 350 -7.15 -7.10 -36.93
N SER A 351 -7.42 -8.38 -37.09
CA SER A 351 -6.65 -9.27 -37.96
C SER A 351 -6.88 -8.87 -39.44
N PRO A 352 -5.87 -8.92 -40.32
CA PRO A 352 -6.02 -8.57 -41.73
C PRO A 352 -6.76 -9.69 -42.46
N SER A 353 -8.04 -9.49 -42.79
CA SER A 353 -8.77 -10.42 -43.65
C SER A 353 -8.47 -10.15 -45.13
N PRO A 354 -8.11 -11.18 -45.93
CA PRO A 354 -7.75 -11.04 -47.35
C PRO A 354 -8.98 -11.06 -48.29
N HIS A 355 -10.07 -10.37 -47.94
CA HIS A 355 -11.21 -10.21 -48.86
C HIS A 355 -11.86 -8.82 -48.75
N PRO A 356 -11.81 -7.98 -49.81
CA PRO A 356 -12.55 -6.73 -49.83
C PRO A 356 -14.02 -7.02 -50.17
N SER A 357 -14.93 -6.70 -49.26
CA SER A 357 -16.35 -6.56 -49.59
C SER A 357 -16.74 -5.08 -49.49
N PRO A 358 -17.33 -4.48 -50.54
CA PRO A 358 -17.53 -3.05 -50.63
C PRO A 358 -18.90 -2.68 -50.08
N ARG A 359 -18.98 -2.26 -48.81
CA ARG A 359 -20.13 -1.46 -48.39
C ARG A 359 -19.79 -0.62 -47.16
N ASN A 360 -20.01 0.68 -47.30
CA ASN A 360 -19.88 1.76 -46.30
C ASN A 360 -18.55 2.53 -46.32
N GLN A 361 -18.15 2.98 -47.52
CA GLN A 361 -17.68 4.36 -47.67
C GLN A 361 -18.91 5.26 -47.50
N TYR A 362 -19.00 5.99 -46.39
CA TYR A 362 -19.63 7.31 -46.24
C TYR A 362 -19.68 7.60 -44.73
N LEU A 363 -18.68 8.36 -44.26
CA LEU A 363 -18.73 9.41 -43.24
C LEU A 363 -17.34 9.54 -42.59
N SER A 364 -16.48 10.30 -43.28
CA SER A 364 -15.31 10.93 -42.69
C SER A 364 -15.64 12.41 -42.49
N SER A 365 -15.91 12.83 -41.25
CA SER A 365 -15.63 14.19 -40.76
C SER A 365 -15.90 14.35 -39.24
N SER A 366 -14.85 14.80 -38.54
CA SER A 366 -14.85 15.62 -37.32
C SER A 366 -15.68 15.19 -36.08
N SER A 367 -14.98 14.68 -35.06
CA SER A 367 -15.18 15.11 -33.65
C SER A 367 -14.05 14.59 -32.74
N THR A 368 -13.24 15.54 -32.26
CA THR A 368 -12.52 15.60 -30.97
C THR A 368 -12.24 14.28 -30.22
N GLN A 369 -10.99 13.79 -30.30
CA GLN A 369 -10.43 12.89 -29.30
C GLN A 369 -10.00 13.69 -28.07
N SER A 370 -10.89 13.76 -27.08
CA SER A 370 -10.54 13.98 -25.68
C SER A 370 -10.47 12.63 -24.99
N THR A 371 -9.26 12.14 -24.69
CA THR A 371 -8.98 11.13 -23.64
C THR A 371 -7.46 11.06 -23.45
N SER A 372 -6.91 12.04 -22.74
CA SER A 372 -5.51 12.02 -22.30
C SER A 372 -5.35 11.00 -21.16
N THR A 373 -4.78 9.85 -21.49
CA THR A 373 -4.28 8.85 -20.54
C THR A 373 -3.19 9.49 -19.66
N SER A 374 -3.36 9.44 -18.33
CA SER A 374 -2.40 9.98 -17.37
C SER A 374 -1.13 9.12 -17.30
N SER A 375 -0.23 9.28 -18.26
CA SER A 375 1.17 8.90 -18.09
C SER A 375 1.84 9.90 -17.14
N VAL A 376 2.71 9.41 -16.26
CA VAL A 376 3.60 10.30 -15.49
C VAL A 376 4.35 11.17 -16.52
N PRO A 377 4.33 12.52 -16.39
CA PRO A 377 4.83 13.41 -17.45
C PRO A 377 6.36 13.32 -17.65
N TYR A 378 7.04 12.60 -16.76
CA TYR A 378 8.49 12.46 -16.73
C TYR A 378 8.94 11.18 -17.44
N LYS A 379 10.01 11.28 -18.24
CA LYS A 379 10.71 10.11 -18.79
C LYS A 379 11.44 9.37 -17.67
N SER A 380 11.28 8.05 -17.62
CA SER A 380 11.93 7.19 -16.60
C SER A 380 13.45 7.36 -16.56
N ASP A 381 14.11 7.44 -17.73
CA ASP A 381 15.56 7.67 -17.83
C ASP A 381 16.01 8.99 -17.19
N HIS A 382 15.21 10.07 -17.32
CA HIS A 382 15.54 11.35 -16.70
C HIS A 382 15.44 11.28 -15.16
N LEU A 383 14.43 10.58 -14.64
CA LEU A 383 14.26 10.39 -13.20
C LEU A 383 15.36 9.49 -12.61
N ILE A 384 15.79 8.45 -13.33
CA ILE A 384 16.91 7.60 -12.91
C ILE A 384 18.20 8.41 -12.85
N ARG A 385 18.48 9.23 -13.87
CA ARG A 385 19.66 10.12 -13.87
C ARG A 385 19.62 11.11 -12.71
N LEU A 386 18.46 11.70 -12.42
CA LEU A 386 18.27 12.55 -11.26
C LEU A 386 18.60 11.79 -9.97
N LYS A 387 18.06 10.58 -9.82
CA LYS A 387 18.29 9.72 -8.65
C LYS A 387 19.77 9.41 -8.44
N ILE A 388 20.49 9.11 -9.51
CA ILE A 388 21.95 8.88 -9.47
C ILE A 388 22.66 10.16 -9.03
N ALA A 389 22.34 11.30 -9.65
CA ALA A 389 22.96 12.58 -9.32
C ALA A 389 22.69 13.02 -7.86
N MET A 390 21.52 12.68 -7.32
CA MET A 390 21.21 12.90 -5.89
C MET A 390 22.16 12.09 -5.02
N ARG A 391 22.27 10.76 -5.26
CA ARG A 391 23.14 9.85 -4.49
C ARG A 391 24.61 10.26 -4.45
N GLU A 392 25.13 10.86 -5.52
CA GLU A 392 26.51 11.35 -5.59
C GLU A 392 26.77 12.57 -4.70
N SER A 393 25.70 13.25 -4.28
CA SER A 393 25.78 14.51 -3.54
C SER A 393 25.02 14.49 -2.21
N ASP A 394 24.61 13.31 -1.76
CA ASP A 394 23.90 13.12 -0.48
C ASP A 394 24.83 13.44 0.70
N HIS A 395 24.24 14.03 1.74
CA HIS A 395 24.93 14.27 2.99
C HIS A 395 25.02 12.97 3.81
N PRO A 396 26.07 12.78 4.62
CA PRO A 396 26.13 11.65 5.53
C PRO A 396 24.95 11.69 6.50
N LEU A 397 24.31 10.53 6.70
CA LEU A 397 23.16 10.42 7.60
C LEU A 397 23.50 10.94 9.00
N LEU A 398 22.60 11.76 9.56
CA LEU A 398 22.71 12.21 10.94
C LEU A 398 22.79 11.00 11.89
N PRO A 399 23.74 11.00 12.85
CA PRO A 399 23.77 9.99 13.89
C PRO A 399 22.44 9.99 14.65
N ARG A 400 21.81 8.82 14.80
CA ARG A 400 20.62 8.68 15.65
C ARG A 400 21.01 9.02 17.10
N ARG A 401 20.67 10.23 17.56
CA ARG A 401 20.86 10.62 18.96
C ARG A 401 19.79 9.95 19.82
N SER A 402 20.21 9.25 20.85
CA SER A 402 19.29 8.68 21.84
C SER A 402 18.63 9.80 22.65
N PHE A 403 17.34 9.63 22.96
CA PHE A 403 16.49 10.59 23.68
C PHE A 403 17.05 11.06 25.05
N GLN A 404 18.05 10.35 25.59
CA GLN A 404 18.57 10.55 26.94
C GLN A 404 19.47 11.80 27.11
N GLU A 405 19.87 12.48 26.03
CA GLU A 405 20.83 13.59 26.10
C GLU A 405 20.19 15.01 26.19
N ASN A 406 18.87 15.15 26.06
CA ASN A 406 18.21 16.45 25.91
C ASN A 406 17.16 16.77 27.01
N GLU A 407 17.51 16.65 28.29
CA GLU A 407 16.64 17.16 29.39
C GLU A 407 16.61 18.70 29.52
N GLY A 408 17.23 19.47 28.61
CA GLY A 408 17.42 20.92 28.77
C GLY A 408 16.77 21.85 27.75
N GLU A 409 16.35 21.37 26.57
CA GLU A 409 15.80 22.25 25.53
C GLU A 409 14.32 21.95 25.27
N ASN A 410 13.47 22.96 25.39
CA ASN A 410 12.07 22.92 24.94
C ASN A 410 12.03 22.88 23.40
N VAL A 411 12.40 21.75 22.80
CA VAL A 411 12.38 21.58 21.34
C VAL A 411 11.06 20.97 20.91
N LEU A 412 10.06 21.83 20.75
CA LEU A 412 8.80 21.45 20.13
C LEU A 412 9.05 21.11 18.66
N GLY A 413 8.94 19.83 18.29
CA GLY A 413 8.94 19.39 16.88
C GLY A 413 10.18 18.65 16.38
N ARG A 414 11.21 18.42 17.22
CA ARG A 414 12.27 17.46 16.87
C ARG A 414 11.74 16.04 17.07
N ASN A 415 11.39 15.37 15.98
CA ASN A 415 11.10 13.93 15.96
C ASN A 415 12.36 13.06 16.11
N GLU A 416 13.45 13.57 16.71
CA GLU A 416 14.59 12.75 17.15
C GLU A 416 14.24 11.83 18.34
N GLY A 417 13.03 12.00 18.89
CA GLY A 417 12.58 11.31 20.10
C GLY A 417 11.26 10.57 20.03
N THR A 418 10.59 10.54 18.88
CA THR A 418 9.42 9.68 18.72
C THR A 418 9.93 8.25 18.65
N VAL A 419 9.84 7.53 19.77
CA VAL A 419 10.03 6.09 19.83
C VAL A 419 9.05 5.48 18.84
N ARG A 420 9.55 5.20 17.64
CA ARG A 420 8.83 4.40 16.66
C ARG A 420 8.78 3.01 17.30
N PHE A 421 7.62 2.61 17.79
CA PHE A 421 7.35 1.21 18.10
C PHE A 421 7.29 0.45 16.77
N LEU A 422 8.45 0.24 16.16
CA LEU A 422 8.63 -0.90 15.28
C LEU A 422 8.88 -2.06 16.23
N PHE A 423 7.92 -2.99 16.31
CA PHE A 423 8.12 -4.23 17.05
C PHE A 423 9.20 -5.04 16.32
N GLU A 424 10.46 -4.76 16.62
CA GLU A 424 11.58 -5.64 16.27
C GLU A 424 11.49 -6.88 17.18
N PRO A 425 11.58 -8.09 16.62
CA PRO A 425 11.66 -9.29 17.43
C PRO A 425 12.87 -9.21 18.37
N PRO A 426 12.75 -9.61 19.64
CA PRO A 426 13.85 -9.54 20.59
C PRO A 426 15.06 -10.34 20.08
N GLY A 427 16.17 -9.65 19.77
CA GLY A 427 17.44 -10.27 19.36
C GLY A 427 18.10 -9.68 18.11
N PHE A 428 17.47 -8.76 17.38
CA PHE A 428 18.06 -8.17 16.18
C PHE A 428 19.13 -7.12 16.51
N LYS A 429 20.42 -7.48 16.38
CA LYS A 429 21.53 -6.52 16.37
C LYS A 429 21.82 -6.11 14.92
N GLY A 430 21.26 -4.98 14.50
CA GLY A 430 21.60 -4.37 13.21
C GLY A 430 23.08 -4.04 13.12
N ARG A 431 23.72 -4.41 12.00
CA ARG A 431 25.12 -4.13 11.70
C ARG A 431 25.34 -2.62 11.56
N SER A 432 26.45 -2.15 12.15
CA SER A 432 27.05 -0.82 12.09
C SER A 432 27.29 -0.32 10.69
#